data_AF-A0A1S9CKB9-F1
#
_entry.id   AF-A0A1S9CKB9-F1
#
_cell.length_a   1.000
_cell.length_b   1.000
_cell.length_c   1.000
_cell.angle_alpha   90.00
_cell.angle_beta   90.00
_cell.angle_gamma   90.00
#
_symmetry.space_group_name_H-M   'P 1'
#
loop_
_entity.id
_entity.type
_entity.pdbx_description
1 polymer ?
#
loop_
_entity_poly.entity_id
_entity_poly.type
_entity_poly.pdbx_seq_one_letter_code
_entity_poly.pdbx_strand_id
1 'polypeptide(L)'
;MWPSLFTTRKIIDGQGSRLNGIGLICPFYIYNSKNIVLQNFVIDYERPFFSQGEVIETAPNEITIKIDTAKYPYQIKNNIMTFIGEDYESNFMHGILEFNPDNKRQATDALDNGVRGPMTALEVSPGIVKINRPFRKLPRTGSIVSIKHEQRYVPAISIDSSKNIRLENITFYHAGTMGVVAQFTENITLEQFKVCLEPGTDRVVSANADATHFVRCSGEILIQNSLFENQLDDILNVHGNYLRIHSIFSNNHVIAEIPHKQQVGAFSLKVETKISILADHTMAKKFETVVKSIQVLNNKFYEIHFEDHCDFIPDQGYCIEDIDAYPSLRFINNKGGKNRARGLLLTSAKDILIEHNDLYCEGATIQISADMTGWYESGATNYVVIKNNTLSRRNTQTWGKALIDIDPAMEVFKSYFHQNIIIENNKLLLGNFPLNIWWFHC
;
A
#
# COMPACT_ATOMS: atom_id res chain seq x y z
N MET A 1 -13.36 1.70 -45.55
CA MET A 1 -13.02 2.76 -44.59
C MET A 1 -14.04 2.72 -43.47
N TRP A 2 -13.70 2.09 -42.35
CA TRP A 2 -14.52 2.15 -41.14
C TRP A 2 -14.26 3.51 -40.47
N PRO A 3 -15.30 4.27 -40.09
CA PRO A 3 -15.10 5.55 -39.45
C PRO A 3 -14.41 5.32 -38.11
N SER A 4 -13.37 6.11 -37.85
CA SER A 4 -12.67 6.15 -36.57
C SER A 4 -13.70 6.34 -35.45
N LEU A 5 -13.87 5.32 -34.62
CA LEU A 5 -14.59 5.43 -33.36
C LEU A 5 -13.84 6.49 -32.52
N PHE A 6 -14.42 7.68 -32.43
CA PHE A 6 -14.06 8.68 -31.44
C PHE A 6 -13.98 7.97 -30.10
N THR A 7 -12.78 7.84 -29.55
CA THR A 7 -12.61 7.36 -28.17
C THR A 7 -13.12 8.48 -27.27
N THR A 8 -14.41 8.47 -26.97
CA THR A 8 -15.05 9.51 -26.15
C THR A 8 -14.48 9.44 -24.74
N ARG A 9 -13.75 10.49 -24.37
CA ARG A 9 -13.30 10.72 -23.00
C ARG A 9 -14.53 10.96 -22.13
N LYS A 10 -14.68 10.22 -21.03
CA LYS A 10 -15.72 10.45 -20.03
C LYS A 10 -15.13 11.25 -18.89
N ILE A 11 -15.77 12.36 -18.53
CA ILE A 11 -15.31 13.27 -17.48
C ILE A 11 -16.40 13.33 -16.41
N ILE A 12 -16.02 13.07 -15.17
CA ILE A 12 -16.84 13.34 -13.98
C ILE A 12 -16.18 14.53 -13.28
N ASP A 13 -16.81 15.69 -13.42
CA ASP A 13 -16.36 16.95 -12.80
C ASP A 13 -17.26 17.28 -11.61
N GLY A 14 -16.69 17.25 -10.42
CA GLY A 14 -17.40 17.56 -9.19
C GLY A 14 -17.60 19.06 -8.97
N GLN A 15 -16.97 19.95 -9.75
CA GLN A 15 -17.10 21.40 -9.63
C GLN A 15 -16.85 21.95 -8.21
N GLY A 16 -15.94 21.32 -7.46
CA GLY A 16 -15.62 21.66 -6.07
C GLY A 16 -16.52 20.99 -5.04
N SER A 17 -17.38 20.04 -5.45
CA SER A 17 -18.28 19.32 -4.54
C SER A 17 -17.54 18.50 -3.48
N ARG A 18 -18.21 18.26 -2.36
CA ARG A 18 -17.80 17.27 -1.35
C ARG A 18 -18.68 16.03 -1.46
N LEU A 19 -18.05 14.89 -1.67
CA LEU A 19 -18.66 13.57 -1.59
C LEU A 19 -18.45 13.05 -0.17
N ASN A 20 -19.52 12.99 0.62
CA ASN A 20 -19.50 12.51 2.00
C ASN A 20 -20.08 11.09 2.04
N GLY A 21 -19.23 10.09 2.24
CA GLY A 21 -19.63 8.70 2.37
C GLY A 21 -20.37 8.44 3.68
N ILE A 22 -21.50 7.75 3.58
CA ILE A 22 -22.29 7.28 4.72
C ILE A 22 -22.26 5.76 4.69
N GLY A 23 -21.76 5.15 5.76
CA GLY A 23 -21.59 3.71 5.84
C GLY A 23 -20.42 3.17 5.00
N LEU A 24 -20.44 1.85 4.74
CA LEU A 24 -19.38 1.13 4.01
C LEU A 24 -19.50 1.33 2.49
N ILE A 25 -19.15 2.52 1.99
CA ILE A 25 -19.26 2.86 0.56
C ILE A 25 -17.90 3.07 -0.11
N CYS A 26 -17.69 2.41 -1.25
CA CYS A 26 -16.60 2.70 -2.20
C CYS A 26 -17.11 3.73 -3.22
N PRO A 27 -16.68 5.00 -3.18
CA PRO A 27 -17.22 6.07 -4.02
C PRO A 27 -17.06 5.82 -5.52
N PHE A 28 -15.90 5.29 -5.94
CA PHE A 28 -15.63 5.00 -7.34
C PHE A 28 -15.01 3.62 -7.53
N TYR A 29 -15.67 2.80 -8.34
CA TYR A 29 -15.11 1.60 -8.91
C TYR A 29 -15.09 1.71 -10.44
N ILE A 30 -13.89 1.89 -11.00
CA ILE A 30 -13.66 2.03 -12.44
C ILE A 30 -13.19 0.68 -12.98
N TYR A 31 -14.11 -0.04 -13.62
CA TYR A 31 -13.84 -1.37 -14.16
C TYR A 31 -13.96 -1.40 -15.69
N ASN A 32 -13.01 -2.09 -16.35
CA ASN A 32 -13.02 -2.35 -17.79
C ASN A 32 -13.34 -1.09 -18.63
N SER A 33 -12.74 0.03 -18.25
CA SER A 33 -13.06 1.35 -18.76
C SER A 33 -11.86 1.99 -19.43
N LYS A 34 -12.12 2.91 -20.38
CA LYS A 34 -11.06 3.63 -21.10
C LYS A 34 -11.33 5.12 -21.15
N ASN A 35 -10.29 5.93 -21.02
CA ASN A 35 -10.33 7.40 -21.13
C ASN A 35 -11.27 8.05 -20.11
N ILE A 36 -11.06 7.75 -18.83
CA ILE A 36 -11.84 8.30 -17.72
C ILE A 36 -11.05 9.43 -17.05
N VAL A 37 -11.72 10.55 -16.78
CA VAL A 37 -11.22 11.64 -15.96
C VAL A 37 -12.17 11.85 -14.79
N LEU A 38 -11.64 11.82 -13.57
CA LEU A 38 -12.32 12.29 -12.37
C LEU A 38 -11.65 13.59 -11.93
N GLN A 39 -12.42 14.64 -11.66
CA GLN A 39 -11.83 15.93 -11.29
C GLN A 39 -12.67 16.78 -10.36
N ASN A 40 -11.99 17.67 -9.62
CA ASN A 40 -12.58 18.78 -8.85
C ASN A 40 -13.60 18.34 -7.78
N PHE A 41 -13.20 17.45 -6.87
CA PHE A 41 -14.03 17.12 -5.70
C PHE A 41 -13.20 16.71 -4.48
N VAL A 42 -13.87 16.70 -3.34
CA VAL A 42 -13.38 16.16 -2.08
C VAL A 42 -14.10 14.86 -1.78
N ILE A 43 -13.39 13.86 -1.23
CA ILE A 43 -13.98 12.67 -0.61
C ILE A 43 -13.67 12.67 0.88
N ASP A 44 -14.69 12.45 1.69
CA ASP A 44 -14.58 12.13 3.11
C ASP A 44 -15.72 11.18 3.51
N TYR A 45 -15.74 10.77 4.78
CA TYR A 45 -16.80 9.96 5.35
C TYR A 45 -17.36 10.62 6.61
N GLU A 46 -18.67 10.48 6.81
CA GLU A 46 -19.36 10.97 8.01
C GLU A 46 -18.70 10.42 9.27
N ARG A 47 -18.42 9.11 9.26
CA ARG A 47 -17.66 8.42 10.28
C ARG A 47 -16.38 7.83 9.70
N PRO A 48 -15.20 8.19 10.23
CA PRO A 48 -13.97 7.54 9.81
C PRO A 48 -13.93 6.07 10.24
N PHE A 49 -13.23 5.25 9.47
CA PHE A 49 -13.04 3.82 9.73
C PHE A 49 -11.85 3.55 10.68
N PHE A 50 -11.53 4.53 11.52
CA PHE A 50 -10.68 4.40 12.69
C PHE A 50 -11.33 5.14 13.86
N SER A 51 -10.94 4.78 15.08
CA SER A 51 -11.26 5.53 16.29
C SER A 51 -9.98 6.11 16.86
N GLN A 52 -10.07 7.18 17.63
CA GLN A 52 -8.92 7.68 18.39
C GLN A 52 -9.32 8.05 19.81
N GLY A 53 -8.33 8.03 20.71
CA GLY A 53 -8.50 8.46 22.09
C GLY A 53 -7.21 8.98 22.70
N GLU A 54 -7.35 9.86 23.68
CA GLU A 54 -6.24 10.35 24.50
C GLU A 54 -5.86 9.30 25.54
N VAL A 55 -4.58 8.99 25.67
CA VAL A 55 -4.07 8.10 26.71
C VAL A 55 -4.02 8.83 28.04
N ILE A 56 -4.87 8.46 28.99
CA ILE A 56 -4.92 9.11 30.32
C ILE A 56 -4.09 8.36 31.36
N GLU A 57 -3.91 7.05 31.19
CA GLU A 57 -3.16 6.21 32.10
C GLU A 57 -2.53 5.03 31.35
N THR A 58 -1.32 4.65 31.75
CA THR A 58 -0.60 3.48 31.22
C THR A 58 -0.09 2.63 32.37
N ALA A 59 -0.33 1.33 32.31
CA ALA A 59 0.25 0.36 33.25
C ALA A 59 0.75 -0.88 32.49
N PRO A 60 1.48 -1.80 33.16
CA PRO A 60 1.87 -3.06 32.53
C PRO A 60 0.64 -3.81 32.01
N ASN A 61 0.61 -4.08 30.70
CA ASN A 61 -0.47 -4.78 30.00
C ASN A 61 -1.85 -4.08 30.00
N GLU A 62 -1.91 -2.78 30.26
CA GLU A 62 -3.16 -2.02 30.09
C GLU A 62 -2.90 -0.55 29.76
N ILE A 63 -3.83 0.03 29.01
CA ILE A 63 -3.93 1.48 28.86
C ILE A 63 -5.37 1.90 29.13
N THR A 64 -5.55 3.08 29.73
CA THR A 64 -6.85 3.75 29.83
C THR A 64 -6.86 4.92 28.85
N ILE A 65 -7.89 4.99 28.02
CA ILE A 65 -8.05 6.02 27.00
C ILE A 65 -9.37 6.75 27.13
N LYS A 66 -9.36 8.04 26.80
CA LYS A 66 -10.54 8.89 26.66
C LYS A 66 -10.92 9.04 25.20
N ILE A 67 -12.11 8.59 24.85
CA ILE A 67 -12.67 8.60 23.49
C ILE A 67 -13.80 9.63 23.42
N ASP A 68 -13.79 10.47 22.40
CA ASP A 68 -14.95 11.28 22.04
C ASP A 68 -16.02 10.37 21.40
N THR A 69 -17.02 9.99 22.19
CA THR A 69 -18.05 9.03 21.78
C THR A 69 -18.99 9.57 20.69
N ALA A 70 -19.08 10.90 20.52
CA ALA A 70 -19.88 11.50 19.45
C ALA A 70 -19.19 11.33 18.10
N LYS A 71 -17.86 11.44 18.05
CA LYS A 71 -17.07 11.26 16.82
C LYS A 71 -16.71 9.80 16.54
N TYR A 72 -16.46 9.02 17.60
CA TYR A 72 -15.95 7.65 17.51
C TYR A 72 -16.83 6.68 18.32
N PRO A 73 -18.11 6.51 17.94
CA PRO A 73 -19.04 5.68 18.69
C PRO A 73 -18.59 4.21 18.76
N TYR A 74 -18.75 3.62 19.94
CA TYR A 74 -18.48 2.23 20.26
C TYR A 74 -19.49 1.71 21.29
N GLN A 75 -19.54 0.40 21.45
CA GLN A 75 -20.23 -0.31 22.53
C GLN A 75 -19.32 -1.38 23.10
N ILE A 76 -19.50 -1.74 24.37
CA ILE A 76 -18.83 -2.91 24.96
C ILE A 76 -19.87 -3.99 25.21
N LYS A 77 -19.78 -5.09 24.46
CA LYS A 77 -20.68 -6.26 24.57
C LYS A 77 -19.85 -7.44 25.07
N ASN A 78 -20.20 -8.03 26.22
CA ASN A 78 -19.45 -9.15 26.83
C ASN A 78 -17.94 -8.87 26.96
N ASN A 79 -17.58 -7.68 27.44
CA ASN A 79 -16.20 -7.17 27.54
C ASN A 79 -15.44 -7.04 26.21
N ILE A 80 -16.12 -7.14 25.06
CA ILE A 80 -15.51 -6.91 23.75
C ILE A 80 -15.92 -5.54 23.22
N MET A 81 -14.93 -4.77 22.78
CA MET A 81 -15.16 -3.48 22.11
C MET A 81 -15.71 -3.71 20.70
N THR A 82 -16.84 -3.09 20.42
CA THR A 82 -17.52 -3.09 19.11
C THR A 82 -17.65 -1.65 18.62
N PHE A 83 -17.10 -1.36 17.44
CA PHE A 83 -17.18 -0.07 16.76
C PHE A 83 -18.49 0.01 15.99
N ILE A 84 -19.20 1.14 16.11
CA ILE A 84 -20.53 1.34 15.52
C ILE A 84 -20.44 2.40 14.42
N GLY A 85 -20.81 2.08 13.19
CA GLY A 85 -21.06 3.05 12.12
C GLY A 85 -22.54 3.10 11.75
N GLU A 86 -22.85 3.80 10.66
CA GLU A 86 -24.25 3.97 10.21
C GLU A 86 -24.91 2.62 9.86
N ASP A 87 -24.22 1.80 9.08
CA ASP A 87 -24.71 0.54 8.52
C ASP A 87 -23.86 -0.67 8.95
N TYR A 88 -22.96 -0.48 9.92
CA TYR A 88 -22.06 -1.55 10.35
C TYR A 88 -21.79 -1.54 11.86
N GLU A 89 -21.66 -2.74 12.42
CA GLU A 89 -21.03 -2.99 13.70
C GLU A 89 -19.82 -3.90 13.48
N SER A 90 -18.66 -3.55 14.04
CA SER A 90 -17.44 -4.33 13.89
C SER A 90 -16.77 -4.52 15.23
N ASN A 91 -16.53 -5.77 15.64
CA ASN A 91 -15.66 -6.08 16.77
C ASN A 91 -14.20 -6.27 16.32
N PHE A 92 -13.89 -6.09 15.04
CA PHE A 92 -12.55 -6.29 14.54
C PHE A 92 -11.67 -5.08 14.85
N MET A 93 -10.54 -5.33 15.53
CA MET A 93 -9.46 -4.38 15.68
C MET A 93 -8.25 -4.89 14.91
N HIS A 94 -7.75 -4.09 13.97
CA HIS A 94 -6.52 -4.39 13.25
C HIS A 94 -5.31 -4.14 14.14
N GLY A 95 -5.24 -2.98 14.78
CA GLY A 95 -4.13 -2.59 15.64
C GLY A 95 -4.27 -1.18 16.21
N ILE A 96 -3.35 -0.87 17.14
CA ILE A 96 -3.28 0.40 17.84
C ILE A 96 -1.92 1.05 17.56
N LEU A 97 -1.90 2.36 17.33
CA LEU A 97 -0.67 3.13 17.10
C LEU A 97 -0.71 4.48 17.82
N GLU A 98 0.43 4.86 18.40
CA GLU A 98 0.61 6.11 19.16
C GLU A 98 0.97 7.29 18.24
N PHE A 99 0.36 8.44 18.48
CA PHE A 99 0.55 9.72 17.82
C PHE A 99 0.85 10.84 18.83
N ASN A 100 1.70 11.78 18.44
CA ASN A 100 1.90 13.03 19.14
C ASN A 100 0.74 14.00 18.81
N PRO A 101 0.07 14.58 19.83
CA PRO A 101 -1.11 15.43 19.61
C PRO A 101 -0.78 16.75 18.90
N ASP A 102 0.41 17.33 19.14
CA ASP A 102 0.76 18.68 18.68
C ASP A 102 1.00 18.74 17.17
N ASN A 103 1.69 17.73 16.65
CA ASN A 103 2.06 17.65 15.22
C ASN A 103 1.31 16.56 14.46
N LYS A 104 0.47 15.78 15.14
CA LYS A 104 -0.32 14.68 14.58
C LYS A 104 0.53 13.64 13.84
N ARG A 105 1.79 13.47 14.23
CA ARG A 105 2.68 12.44 13.68
C ARG A 105 2.70 11.25 14.61
N GLN A 106 3.06 10.10 14.08
CA GLN A 106 3.35 8.91 14.87
C GLN A 106 4.43 9.26 15.90
N ALA A 107 4.30 8.74 17.11
CA ALA A 107 5.30 8.96 18.15
C ALA A 107 6.66 8.39 17.70
N THR A 108 7.74 9.02 18.15
CA THR A 108 9.10 8.56 17.81
C THR A 108 9.32 7.12 18.25
N ASP A 109 9.77 6.31 17.29
CA ASP A 109 9.93 4.85 17.37
C ASP A 109 8.69 4.15 17.92
N ALA A 110 7.49 4.62 17.54
CA ALA A 110 6.24 3.92 17.82
C ALA A 110 6.27 2.52 17.20
N LEU A 111 5.73 1.53 17.92
CA LEU A 111 5.59 0.17 17.43
C LEU A 111 4.11 -0.10 17.12
N ASP A 112 3.86 -0.76 15.99
CA ASP A 112 2.54 -1.30 15.68
C ASP A 112 2.11 -2.32 16.74
N ASN A 113 1.03 -2.03 17.47
CA ASN A 113 0.42 -2.96 18.41
C ASN A 113 -0.72 -3.71 17.72
N GLY A 114 -0.35 -4.65 16.82
CA GLY A 114 -1.31 -5.47 16.07
C GLY A 114 -2.20 -6.32 16.97
N VAL A 115 -3.46 -6.47 16.59
CA VAL A 115 -4.48 -7.26 17.31
C VAL A 115 -5.05 -8.34 16.39
N ARG A 116 -5.57 -7.93 15.23
CA ARG A 116 -6.15 -8.79 14.19
C ARG A 116 -7.30 -9.65 14.71
N GLY A 117 -8.24 -9.04 15.42
CA GLY A 117 -9.37 -9.73 16.01
C GLY A 117 -10.15 -8.89 17.02
N PRO A 118 -11.03 -9.52 17.83
CA PRO A 118 -11.72 -8.85 18.91
C PRO A 118 -10.77 -8.35 19.99
N MET A 119 -11.12 -7.23 20.63
CA MET A 119 -10.36 -6.63 21.72
C MET A 119 -11.17 -6.60 23.01
N THR A 120 -10.57 -7.11 24.08
CA THR A 120 -11.13 -6.98 25.42
C THR A 120 -10.98 -5.55 25.92
N ALA A 121 -12.09 -4.95 26.33
CA ALA A 121 -12.14 -3.61 26.90
C ALA A 121 -13.19 -3.50 28.00
N LEU A 122 -12.97 -2.55 28.92
CA LEU A 122 -13.92 -2.18 29.97
C LEU A 122 -14.14 -0.66 29.93
N GLU A 123 -15.39 -0.23 29.93
CA GLU A 123 -15.73 1.19 30.08
C GLU A 123 -15.92 1.47 31.57
N VAL A 124 -15.03 2.27 32.14
CA VAL A 124 -15.04 2.59 33.58
C VAL A 124 -15.97 3.77 33.89
N SER A 125 -16.18 4.65 32.91
CA SER A 125 -17.15 5.74 32.90
C SER A 125 -17.39 6.17 31.45
N PRO A 126 -18.45 6.92 31.11
CA PRO A 126 -18.74 7.29 29.72
C PRO A 126 -17.52 7.85 28.97
N GLY A 127 -17.13 7.19 27.88
CA GLY A 127 -15.98 7.59 27.05
C GLY A 127 -14.60 7.26 27.63
N ILE A 128 -14.50 6.67 28.82
CA ILE A 128 -13.22 6.25 29.43
C ILE A 128 -13.12 4.73 29.37
N VAL A 129 -12.25 4.26 28.50
CA VAL A 129 -12.11 2.84 28.15
C VAL A 129 -10.74 2.33 28.56
N LYS A 130 -10.74 1.26 29.34
CA LYS A 130 -9.54 0.48 29.64
C LYS A 130 -9.38 -0.64 28.62
N ILE A 131 -8.24 -0.70 27.95
CA ILE A 131 -7.85 -1.76 27.00
C ILE A 131 -6.83 -2.65 27.69
N ASN A 132 -7.20 -3.92 27.90
CA ASN A 132 -6.40 -4.89 28.64
C ASN A 132 -5.63 -5.81 27.69
N ARG A 133 -4.34 -5.53 27.49
CA ARG A 133 -3.44 -6.36 26.68
C ARG A 133 -1.96 -6.02 26.88
N PRO A 134 -1.05 -6.95 26.57
CA PRO A 134 0.34 -6.61 26.34
C PRO A 134 0.53 -5.67 25.13
N PHE A 135 1.32 -4.62 25.32
CA PHE A 135 1.78 -3.70 24.28
C PHE A 135 3.26 -3.95 24.01
N ARG A 136 3.66 -3.91 22.73
CA ARG A 136 5.08 -4.00 22.34
C ARG A 136 5.87 -2.79 22.84
N LYS A 137 5.23 -1.62 22.82
CA LYS A 137 5.69 -0.39 23.43
C LYS A 137 4.47 0.31 24.00
N LEU A 138 4.50 0.62 25.30
CA LEU A 138 3.42 1.36 25.94
C LEU A 138 3.37 2.78 25.36
N PRO A 139 2.18 3.26 24.92
CA PRO A 139 1.96 4.66 24.61
C PRO A 139 2.29 5.57 25.80
N ARG A 140 2.59 6.84 25.57
CA ARG A 140 2.77 7.80 26.67
C ARG A 140 1.43 8.39 27.13
N THR A 141 1.27 8.65 28.41
CA THR A 141 0.17 9.51 28.92
C THR A 141 0.19 10.87 28.21
N GLY A 142 -0.99 11.37 27.83
CA GLY A 142 -1.20 12.60 27.05
C GLY A 142 -1.02 12.42 25.53
N SER A 143 -0.59 11.26 25.05
CA SER A 143 -0.55 10.96 23.62
C SER A 143 -1.94 10.61 23.07
N ILE A 144 -2.08 10.60 21.75
CA ILE A 144 -3.26 10.05 21.08
C ILE A 144 -2.94 8.65 20.61
N VAL A 145 -3.86 7.70 20.78
CA VAL A 145 -3.79 6.41 20.08
C VAL A 145 -4.86 6.36 19.00
N SER A 146 -4.47 5.96 17.79
CA SER A 146 -5.41 5.53 16.75
C SER A 146 -5.71 4.05 16.92
N ILE A 147 -6.96 3.67 16.73
CA ILE A 147 -7.48 2.31 16.73
C ILE A 147 -8.04 2.03 15.35
N LYS A 148 -7.33 1.23 14.56
CA LYS A 148 -7.79 0.82 13.23
C LYS A 148 -8.75 -0.36 13.36
N HIS A 149 -9.97 -0.22 12.83
CA HIS A 149 -11.04 -1.23 12.94
C HIS A 149 -11.67 -1.66 11.60
N GLU A 150 -10.98 -1.34 10.51
CA GLU A 150 -11.38 -1.66 9.15
C GLU A 150 -10.49 -2.80 8.56
N GLN A 151 -11.10 -3.69 7.77
CA GLN A 151 -10.54 -4.98 7.30
C GLN A 151 -10.01 -4.97 5.84
N ARG A 152 -9.86 -3.80 5.25
CA ARG A 152 -9.52 -3.53 3.84
C ARG A 152 -10.66 -3.74 2.82
N TYR A 153 -11.88 -3.32 3.13
CA TYR A 153 -13.06 -3.41 2.26
C TYR A 153 -13.45 -2.12 1.52
N VAL A 154 -13.08 -0.95 2.02
CA VAL A 154 -13.60 0.36 1.55
C VAL A 154 -12.51 1.31 1.01
N PRO A 155 -11.91 1.05 -0.17
CA PRO A 155 -11.03 2.03 -0.83
C PRO A 155 -11.82 3.25 -1.30
N ALA A 156 -11.15 4.41 -1.45
CA ALA A 156 -11.83 5.61 -1.95
C ALA A 156 -12.02 5.57 -3.48
N ILE A 157 -11.00 5.12 -4.21
CA ILE A 157 -11.08 4.87 -5.66
C ILE A 157 -10.41 3.52 -5.96
N SER A 158 -11.18 2.61 -6.55
CA SER A 158 -10.68 1.34 -7.06
C SER A 158 -10.73 1.35 -8.60
N ILE A 159 -9.64 0.95 -9.24
CA ILE A 159 -9.47 0.95 -10.70
C ILE A 159 -9.01 -0.45 -11.12
N ASP A 160 -9.73 -1.09 -12.02
CA ASP A 160 -9.42 -2.45 -12.45
C ASP A 160 -9.57 -2.59 -13.96
N SER A 161 -8.60 -3.26 -14.60
CA SER A 161 -8.65 -3.70 -15.98
C SER A 161 -8.96 -2.56 -16.96
N SER A 162 -8.44 -1.38 -16.66
CA SER A 162 -8.81 -0.13 -17.34
C SER A 162 -7.63 0.49 -18.08
N LYS A 163 -7.87 1.56 -18.85
CA LYS A 163 -6.81 2.23 -19.60
C LYS A 163 -7.02 3.74 -19.70
N ASN A 164 -5.95 4.53 -19.60
CA ASN A 164 -5.97 5.99 -19.69
C ASN A 164 -6.91 6.61 -18.64
N ILE A 165 -6.47 6.57 -17.39
CA ILE A 165 -7.21 7.10 -16.24
C ILE A 165 -6.52 8.36 -15.72
N ARG A 166 -7.29 9.41 -15.45
CA ARG A 166 -6.78 10.68 -14.91
C ARG A 166 -7.59 11.09 -13.68
N LEU A 167 -6.88 11.41 -12.60
CA LEU A 167 -7.43 11.92 -11.35
C LEU A 167 -6.84 13.31 -11.11
N GLU A 168 -7.66 14.35 -11.20
CA GLU A 168 -7.17 15.74 -11.25
C GLU A 168 -7.83 16.62 -10.20
N ASN A 169 -7.05 17.31 -9.36
CA ASN A 169 -7.57 18.22 -8.34
C ASN A 169 -8.63 17.53 -7.43
N ILE A 170 -8.22 16.42 -6.83
CA ILE A 170 -9.05 15.62 -5.92
C ILE A 170 -8.39 15.60 -4.55
N THR A 171 -9.19 15.76 -3.48
CA THR A 171 -8.71 15.67 -2.10
C THR A 171 -9.45 14.57 -1.34
N PHE A 172 -8.71 13.67 -0.71
CA PHE A 172 -9.22 12.70 0.25
C PHE A 172 -8.87 13.14 1.65
N TYR A 173 -9.89 13.39 2.45
CA TYR A 173 -9.73 13.56 3.90
C TYR A 173 -9.79 12.24 4.65
N HIS A 174 -10.54 11.27 4.11
CA HIS A 174 -10.53 9.92 4.63
C HIS A 174 -10.72 8.86 3.55
N ALA A 175 -10.07 7.72 3.75
CA ALA A 175 -10.34 6.47 3.04
C ALA A 175 -10.35 5.31 4.03
N GLY A 176 -11.35 4.44 3.92
CA GLY A 176 -11.47 3.29 4.81
C GLY A 176 -10.33 2.29 4.67
N THR A 177 -9.65 2.30 3.53
CA THR A 177 -8.50 1.44 3.22
C THR A 177 -7.40 2.26 2.54
N MET A 178 -7.03 1.90 1.31
CA MET A 178 -6.19 2.68 0.43
C MET A 178 -6.98 3.86 -0.14
N GLY A 179 -6.28 4.95 -0.43
CA GLY A 179 -6.87 6.07 -1.18
C GLY A 179 -7.20 5.63 -2.60
N VAL A 180 -6.18 5.40 -3.41
CA VAL A 180 -6.32 4.84 -4.76
C VAL A 180 -5.71 3.46 -4.80
N VAL A 181 -6.46 2.47 -5.26
CA VAL A 181 -5.93 1.15 -5.64
C VAL A 181 -6.21 0.92 -7.11
N ALA A 182 -5.18 0.58 -7.87
CA ALA A 182 -5.30 0.26 -9.28
C ALA A 182 -4.67 -1.09 -9.59
N GLN A 183 -5.37 -1.92 -10.34
CA GLN A 183 -4.87 -3.20 -10.80
C GLN A 183 -5.10 -3.39 -12.30
N PHE A 184 -4.16 -4.08 -12.97
CA PHE A 184 -4.26 -4.46 -14.39
C PHE A 184 -4.60 -3.29 -15.32
N THR A 185 -4.11 -2.09 -14.98
CA THR A 185 -4.51 -0.84 -15.62
C THR A 185 -3.32 -0.20 -16.34
N GLU A 186 -3.55 0.29 -17.55
CA GLU A 186 -2.54 0.93 -18.39
C GLU A 186 -2.72 2.45 -18.40
N ASN A 187 -1.65 3.22 -18.19
CA ASN A 187 -1.62 4.68 -18.22
C ASN A 187 -2.52 5.35 -17.17
N ILE A 188 -1.90 5.82 -16.08
CA ILE A 188 -2.59 6.47 -14.97
C ILE A 188 -1.89 7.80 -14.64
N THR A 189 -2.66 8.88 -14.50
CA THR A 189 -2.16 10.18 -14.07
C THR A 189 -2.89 10.67 -12.82
N LEU A 190 -2.14 11.05 -11.80
CA LEU A 190 -2.62 11.81 -10.64
C LEU A 190 -1.98 13.21 -10.68
N GLU A 191 -2.82 14.23 -10.75
CA GLU A 191 -2.41 15.64 -10.84
C GLU A 191 -3.10 16.44 -9.74
N GLN A 192 -2.34 17.22 -8.95
CA GLN A 192 -2.90 18.02 -7.86
C GLN A 192 -3.79 17.20 -6.91
N PHE A 193 -3.36 15.96 -6.67
CA PHE A 193 -4.08 14.98 -5.87
C PHE A 193 -3.64 15.08 -4.41
N LYS A 194 -4.57 14.95 -3.46
CA LYS A 194 -4.26 15.11 -2.04
C LYS A 194 -4.86 13.98 -1.22
N VAL A 195 -4.05 13.38 -0.36
CA VAL A 195 -4.51 12.54 0.76
C VAL A 195 -3.96 13.19 2.02
N CYS A 196 -4.83 13.80 2.82
CA CYS A 196 -4.39 14.58 3.98
C CYS A 196 -5.49 14.65 5.05
N LEU A 197 -5.15 15.18 6.22
CA LEU A 197 -6.16 15.43 7.25
C LEU A 197 -7.09 16.57 6.85
N GLU A 198 -8.34 16.50 7.26
CA GLU A 198 -9.26 17.62 7.12
C GLU A 198 -8.83 18.79 8.04
N PRO A 199 -8.65 20.01 7.49
CA PRO A 199 -8.30 21.18 8.27
C PRO A 199 -9.32 21.46 9.39
N GLY A 200 -8.83 21.84 10.57
CA GLY A 200 -9.67 22.15 11.72
C GLY A 200 -10.19 20.94 12.51
N THR A 201 -9.98 19.72 12.03
CA THR A 201 -10.33 18.50 12.78
C THR A 201 -9.22 18.11 13.77
N ASP A 202 -9.54 17.24 14.72
CA ASP A 202 -8.59 16.57 15.63
C ASP A 202 -8.11 15.21 15.11
N ARG A 203 -8.54 14.81 13.90
CA ARG A 203 -8.13 13.55 13.26
C ARG A 203 -6.61 13.49 13.15
N VAL A 204 -6.04 12.31 13.37
CA VAL A 204 -4.59 12.01 13.18
C VAL A 204 -4.31 11.09 11.99
N VAL A 205 -5.35 10.52 11.37
CA VAL A 205 -5.27 9.61 10.21
C VAL A 205 -6.05 10.16 9.02
N SER A 206 -5.45 10.12 7.83
CA SER A 206 -6.13 10.38 6.56
C SER A 206 -6.66 9.08 5.95
N ALA A 207 -5.82 8.23 5.36
CA ALA A 207 -6.21 6.90 4.87
C ALA A 207 -5.78 5.79 5.84
N ASN A 208 -6.57 4.73 5.94
CA ASN A 208 -6.30 3.60 6.83
C ASN A 208 -5.24 2.62 6.31
N ALA A 209 -4.82 2.76 5.06
CA ALA A 209 -3.72 2.04 4.44
C ALA A 209 -2.94 3.01 3.52
N ASP A 210 -2.45 2.51 2.39
CA ASP A 210 -1.64 3.24 1.42
C ASP A 210 -2.41 4.44 0.84
N ALA A 211 -1.73 5.54 0.56
CA ALA A 211 -2.38 6.64 -0.15
C ALA A 211 -2.66 6.25 -1.60
N THR A 212 -1.72 5.56 -2.25
CA THR A 212 -1.84 5.05 -3.61
C THR A 212 -1.14 3.70 -3.77
N HIS A 213 -1.76 2.75 -4.49
CA HIS A 213 -1.25 1.39 -4.66
C HIS A 213 -1.54 0.89 -6.08
N PHE A 214 -0.50 0.47 -6.82
CA PHE A 214 -0.58 0.05 -8.21
C PHE A 214 -0.03 -1.36 -8.38
N VAL A 215 -0.92 -2.29 -8.73
CA VAL A 215 -0.61 -3.71 -8.85
C VAL A 215 -0.69 -4.11 -10.32
N ARG A 216 0.39 -4.66 -10.88
CA ARG A 216 0.39 -5.20 -12.26
C ARG A 216 -0.13 -4.18 -13.29
N CYS A 217 0.20 -2.91 -13.09
CA CYS A 217 -0.10 -1.84 -14.03
C CYS A 217 0.92 -1.82 -15.17
N SER A 218 0.62 -1.10 -16.24
CA SER A 218 1.51 -0.99 -17.42
C SER A 218 1.46 0.41 -18.03
N GLY A 219 2.31 0.67 -19.02
CA GLY A 219 2.42 1.98 -19.65
C GLY A 219 3.14 2.98 -18.75
N GLU A 220 2.51 4.11 -18.44
CA GLU A 220 3.06 5.14 -17.55
C GLU A 220 2.16 5.38 -16.32
N ILE A 221 2.78 5.48 -15.16
CA ILE A 221 2.17 6.08 -13.96
C ILE A 221 2.85 7.43 -13.73
N LEU A 222 2.08 8.51 -13.82
CA LEU A 222 2.52 9.87 -13.54
C LEU A 222 1.80 10.40 -12.31
N ILE A 223 2.54 10.76 -11.27
CA ILE A 223 2.00 11.41 -10.07
C ILE A 223 2.77 12.70 -9.87
N GLN A 224 2.08 13.84 -9.98
CA GLN A 224 2.74 15.13 -9.85
C GLN A 224 1.91 16.20 -9.14
N ASN A 225 2.60 17.20 -8.59
CA ASN A 225 2.01 18.36 -7.92
C ASN A 225 1.06 17.98 -6.75
N SER A 226 1.31 16.85 -6.10
CA SER A 226 0.37 16.19 -5.17
C SER A 226 0.86 16.21 -3.71
N LEU A 227 -0.03 15.93 -2.76
CA LEU A 227 0.23 15.90 -1.30
C LEU A 227 -0.23 14.58 -0.67
N PHE A 228 0.62 13.93 0.11
CA PHE A 228 0.29 12.67 0.77
C PHE A 228 0.76 12.66 2.24
N GLU A 229 -0.15 12.88 3.17
CA GLU A 229 0.16 12.94 4.59
C GLU A 229 -0.80 12.11 5.44
N ASN A 230 -0.28 11.61 6.57
CA ASN A 230 -1.05 11.03 7.68
C ASN A 230 -1.79 9.72 7.39
N GLN A 231 -1.56 9.08 6.26
CA GLN A 231 -2.11 7.75 6.02
C GLN A 231 -1.39 6.71 6.89
N LEU A 232 -2.03 5.56 7.07
CA LEU A 232 -1.51 4.47 7.87
C LEU A 232 -0.70 3.46 7.06
N ASP A 233 -0.48 3.60 5.75
CA ASP A 233 0.58 2.84 5.03
C ASP A 233 1.36 3.73 4.03
N ASP A 234 1.95 3.16 2.99
CA ASP A 234 2.88 3.87 2.13
C ASP A 234 2.21 5.04 1.37
N ILE A 235 2.98 6.04 0.94
CA ILE A 235 2.49 7.08 0.01
C ILE A 235 2.16 6.42 -1.34
N LEU A 236 3.06 5.56 -1.80
CA LEU A 236 2.99 4.91 -3.09
C LEU A 236 3.57 3.50 -2.95
N ASN A 237 2.82 2.49 -3.40
CA ASN A 237 3.34 1.18 -3.71
C ASN A 237 3.10 0.85 -5.20
N VAL A 238 4.15 0.45 -5.93
CA VAL A 238 4.06 -0.02 -7.32
C VAL A 238 4.75 -1.37 -7.41
N HIS A 239 4.04 -2.41 -7.85
CA HIS A 239 4.62 -3.74 -8.00
C HIS A 239 3.88 -4.66 -8.98
N GLY A 240 4.54 -5.75 -9.38
CA GLY A 240 3.90 -6.92 -10.00
C GLY A 240 3.54 -7.99 -8.95
N ASN A 241 3.08 -9.17 -9.38
CA ASN A 241 2.84 -10.28 -8.47
C ASN A 241 3.62 -11.51 -8.93
N TYR A 242 4.12 -12.27 -7.95
CA TYR A 242 4.59 -13.62 -8.18
C TYR A 242 3.43 -14.62 -8.04
N LEU A 243 3.36 -15.59 -8.96
CA LEU A 243 2.63 -16.83 -8.74
C LEU A 243 3.63 -17.88 -8.26
N ARG A 244 3.36 -18.53 -7.13
CA ARG A 244 4.24 -19.61 -6.65
C ARG A 244 3.94 -20.90 -7.42
N ILE A 245 4.95 -21.60 -7.92
CA ILE A 245 4.77 -22.95 -8.46
C ILE A 245 4.47 -23.89 -7.28
N HIS A 246 3.24 -24.37 -7.21
CA HIS A 246 2.74 -25.26 -6.17
C HIS A 246 3.17 -26.72 -6.42
N SER A 247 3.05 -27.17 -7.68
CA SER A 247 3.41 -28.53 -8.10
C SER A 247 3.97 -28.53 -9.52
N ILE A 248 4.93 -29.42 -9.78
CA ILE A 248 5.52 -29.65 -11.10
C ILE A 248 5.10 -31.04 -11.57
N PHE A 249 4.44 -31.14 -12.73
CA PHE A 249 4.04 -32.42 -13.33
C PHE A 249 4.99 -32.88 -14.44
N SER A 250 5.53 -31.93 -15.20
CA SER A 250 6.58 -32.16 -16.19
C SER A 250 7.43 -30.89 -16.33
N ASN A 251 8.47 -30.96 -17.16
CA ASN A 251 9.33 -29.81 -17.47
C ASN A 251 8.60 -28.66 -18.18
N ASN A 252 7.35 -28.78 -18.60
CA ASN A 252 6.58 -27.67 -19.20
C ASN A 252 5.14 -27.59 -18.67
N HIS A 253 4.86 -28.21 -17.52
CA HIS A 253 3.52 -28.30 -16.96
C HIS A 253 3.55 -28.20 -15.44
N VAL A 254 2.88 -27.18 -14.91
CA VAL A 254 2.86 -26.88 -13.47
C VAL A 254 1.46 -26.50 -12.98
N ILE A 255 1.23 -26.66 -11.68
CA ILE A 255 0.21 -25.90 -10.95
C ILE A 255 0.88 -24.71 -10.30
N ALA A 256 0.37 -23.52 -10.58
CA ALA A 256 0.73 -22.28 -9.91
C ALA A 256 -0.36 -21.86 -8.92
N GLU A 257 0.02 -21.15 -7.86
CA GLU A 257 -0.91 -20.59 -6.89
C GLU A 257 -0.67 -19.10 -6.64
N ILE A 258 -1.73 -18.37 -6.29
CA ILE A 258 -1.65 -17.04 -5.68
C ILE A 258 -1.45 -17.24 -4.17
N PRO A 259 -0.26 -16.93 -3.63
CA PRO A 259 0.10 -17.33 -2.28
C PRO A 259 -0.46 -16.37 -1.21
N HIS A 260 -0.47 -15.06 -1.49
CA HIS A 260 -0.92 -14.07 -0.52
C HIS A 260 -2.45 -13.88 -0.56
N LYS A 261 -3.10 -14.00 0.60
CA LYS A 261 -4.57 -13.99 0.72
C LYS A 261 -5.26 -12.75 0.16
N GLN A 262 -4.59 -11.58 0.18
CA GLN A 262 -5.16 -10.32 -0.33
C GLN A 262 -5.02 -10.18 -1.85
N GLN A 263 -4.30 -11.09 -2.50
CA GLN A 263 -4.17 -11.15 -3.96
C GLN A 263 -5.09 -12.21 -4.57
N VAL A 264 -5.70 -13.08 -3.76
CA VAL A 264 -6.56 -14.19 -4.24
C VAL A 264 -7.69 -13.62 -5.10
N GLY A 265 -7.87 -14.20 -6.29
CA GLY A 265 -8.82 -13.73 -7.30
C GLY A 265 -8.27 -12.65 -8.25
N ALA A 266 -7.14 -12.01 -7.93
CA ALA A 266 -6.48 -11.03 -8.81
C ALA A 266 -5.47 -11.74 -9.73
N PHE A 267 -5.95 -12.38 -10.79
CA PHE A 267 -5.15 -13.08 -11.79
C PHE A 267 -5.29 -12.46 -13.18
N SER A 268 -4.17 -12.18 -13.83
CA SER A 268 -4.15 -11.56 -15.16
C SER A 268 -3.15 -12.16 -16.13
N LEU A 269 -2.51 -13.29 -15.79
CA LEU A 269 -1.61 -13.96 -16.73
C LEU A 269 -2.42 -14.49 -17.91
N LYS A 270 -1.95 -14.24 -19.14
CA LYS A 270 -2.64 -14.64 -20.38
C LYS A 270 -1.83 -15.67 -21.14
N VAL A 271 -2.50 -16.46 -21.98
CA VAL A 271 -1.83 -17.24 -23.03
C VAL A 271 -1.03 -16.28 -23.91
N GLU A 272 0.10 -16.74 -24.43
CA GLU A 272 1.09 -15.97 -25.21
C GLU A 272 1.90 -14.93 -24.39
N THR A 273 1.65 -14.80 -23.08
CA THR A 273 2.43 -13.89 -22.22
C THR A 273 3.85 -14.43 -22.05
N LYS A 274 4.85 -13.55 -22.18
CA LYS A 274 6.23 -13.88 -21.84
C LYS A 274 6.38 -13.83 -20.32
N ILE A 275 6.98 -14.87 -19.74
CA ILE A 275 7.18 -15.00 -18.31
C ILE A 275 8.64 -15.28 -17.95
N SER A 276 9.01 -14.93 -16.73
CA SER A 276 10.23 -15.41 -16.08
C SER A 276 9.86 -16.36 -14.95
N ILE A 277 10.69 -17.40 -14.78
CA ILE A 277 10.59 -18.32 -13.65
C ILE A 277 11.85 -18.16 -12.81
N LEU A 278 11.67 -17.86 -11.53
CA LEU A 278 12.73 -17.50 -10.59
C LEU A 278 12.77 -18.50 -9.44
N ALA A 279 13.96 -18.81 -8.94
CA ALA A 279 14.15 -19.63 -7.75
C ALA A 279 13.82 -18.81 -6.49
N ASP A 280 12.93 -19.29 -5.63
CA ASP A 280 12.33 -18.54 -4.53
C ASP A 280 13.31 -17.95 -3.50
N HIS A 281 14.24 -18.76 -2.96
CA HIS A 281 15.17 -18.32 -1.91
C HIS A 281 16.24 -17.34 -2.40
N THR A 282 16.61 -17.44 -3.68
CA THR A 282 17.70 -16.65 -4.28
C THR A 282 17.19 -15.54 -5.17
N MET A 283 15.89 -15.54 -5.48
CA MET A 283 15.22 -14.71 -6.49
C MET A 283 15.93 -14.69 -7.85
N ALA A 284 16.78 -15.69 -8.13
CA ALA A 284 17.56 -15.77 -9.34
C ALA A 284 16.69 -16.31 -10.48
N LYS A 285 16.67 -15.57 -11.59
CA LYS A 285 16.01 -15.99 -12.82
C LYS A 285 16.63 -17.28 -13.37
N LYS A 286 15.79 -18.29 -13.60
CA LYS A 286 16.19 -19.62 -14.10
C LYS A 286 15.77 -19.85 -15.53
N PHE A 287 14.54 -19.46 -15.86
CA PHE A 287 13.96 -19.69 -17.17
C PHE A 287 13.23 -18.43 -17.66
N GLU A 288 13.21 -18.25 -18.98
CA GLU A 288 12.24 -17.43 -19.70
C GLU A 288 11.48 -18.34 -20.63
N THR A 289 10.17 -18.18 -20.72
CA THR A 289 9.34 -18.93 -21.67
C THR A 289 8.03 -18.17 -21.93
N VAL A 290 7.16 -18.76 -22.72
CA VAL A 290 5.84 -18.23 -23.08
C VAL A 290 4.76 -19.16 -22.54
N VAL A 291 3.66 -18.57 -22.06
CA VAL A 291 2.50 -19.32 -21.60
C VAL A 291 1.74 -19.91 -22.79
N LYS A 292 1.69 -21.24 -22.87
CA LYS A 292 1.01 -21.96 -23.95
C LYS A 292 -0.48 -22.20 -23.68
N SER A 293 -0.84 -22.52 -22.44
CA SER A 293 -2.23 -22.64 -22.02
C SER A 293 -2.38 -22.43 -20.51
N ILE A 294 -3.58 -21.99 -20.11
CA ILE A 294 -3.96 -21.80 -18.71
C ILE A 294 -5.33 -22.44 -18.51
N GLN A 295 -5.46 -23.27 -17.49
CA GLN A 295 -6.74 -23.72 -16.94
C GLN A 295 -6.90 -23.18 -15.52
N VAL A 296 -7.94 -22.37 -15.32
CA VAL A 296 -8.28 -21.83 -13.98
C VAL A 296 -8.94 -22.95 -13.18
N LEU A 297 -8.31 -23.40 -12.09
CA LEU A 297 -8.87 -24.43 -11.23
C LEU A 297 -9.79 -23.81 -10.17
N ASN A 298 -9.38 -22.67 -9.60
CA ASN A 298 -10.20 -21.84 -8.72
C ASN A 298 -9.56 -20.44 -8.60
N ASN A 299 -10.04 -19.62 -7.65
CA ASN A 299 -9.52 -18.26 -7.42
C ASN A 299 -8.08 -18.19 -6.88
N LYS A 300 -7.48 -19.34 -6.55
CA LYS A 300 -6.12 -19.46 -6.03
C LYS A 300 -5.19 -20.26 -6.93
N PHE A 301 -5.65 -21.33 -7.57
CA PHE A 301 -4.83 -22.29 -8.30
C PHE A 301 -5.11 -22.30 -9.81
N TYR A 302 -4.03 -22.44 -10.58
CA TYR A 302 -4.01 -22.39 -12.04
C TYR A 302 -3.10 -23.50 -12.57
N GLU A 303 -3.59 -24.28 -13.52
CA GLU A 303 -2.79 -25.23 -14.28
C GLU A 303 -2.23 -24.51 -15.51
N ILE A 304 -0.91 -24.53 -15.69
CA ILE A 304 -0.21 -23.74 -16.70
C ILE A 304 0.74 -24.65 -17.48
N HIS A 305 0.64 -24.56 -18.82
CA HIS A 305 1.62 -25.14 -19.73
C HIS A 305 2.49 -24.06 -20.35
N PHE A 306 3.77 -24.37 -20.51
CA PHE A 306 4.76 -23.51 -21.17
C PHE A 306 5.07 -23.99 -22.59
N GLU A 307 5.57 -23.09 -23.42
CA GLU A 307 6.08 -23.45 -24.74
C GLU A 307 7.39 -24.24 -24.63
N ASP A 308 8.31 -23.79 -23.78
CA ASP A 308 9.63 -24.39 -23.60
C ASP A 308 9.66 -25.41 -22.45
N HIS A 309 10.65 -26.31 -22.52
CA HIS A 309 10.97 -27.21 -21.42
C HIS A 309 11.90 -26.49 -20.42
N CYS A 310 11.49 -26.48 -19.15
CA CYS A 310 12.19 -25.96 -17.99
C CYS A 310 12.70 -27.14 -17.14
N ASP A 311 14.02 -27.28 -17.03
CA ASP A 311 14.66 -28.35 -16.25
C ASP A 311 14.61 -28.04 -14.75
N PHE A 312 13.43 -28.22 -14.15
CA PHE A 312 13.22 -27.96 -12.73
C PHE A 312 14.08 -28.88 -11.86
N ILE A 313 14.78 -28.29 -10.91
CA ILE A 313 15.51 -29.00 -9.86
C ILE A 313 14.51 -29.50 -8.82
N PRO A 314 14.54 -30.79 -8.43
CA PRO A 314 13.73 -31.32 -7.33
C PRO A 314 13.96 -30.55 -6.02
N ASP A 315 12.91 -30.41 -5.22
CA ASP A 315 12.90 -29.74 -3.90
C ASP A 315 13.24 -28.22 -3.91
N GLN A 316 13.50 -27.63 -5.08
CA GLN A 316 13.64 -26.18 -5.24
C GLN A 316 12.26 -25.54 -5.46
N GLY A 317 11.95 -24.48 -4.72
CA GLY A 317 10.77 -23.66 -4.97
C GLY A 317 10.99 -22.64 -6.08
N TYR A 318 9.91 -22.30 -6.79
CA TYR A 318 9.93 -21.36 -7.90
C TYR A 318 8.73 -20.42 -7.88
N CYS A 319 8.93 -19.23 -8.41
CA CYS A 319 7.87 -18.26 -8.69
C CYS A 319 7.86 -17.86 -10.17
N ILE A 320 6.66 -17.66 -10.71
CA ILE A 320 6.40 -17.15 -12.05
C ILE A 320 6.11 -15.66 -11.95
N GLU A 321 6.74 -14.89 -12.84
CA GLU A 321 6.56 -13.45 -13.01
C GLU A 321 6.19 -13.19 -14.47
N ASP A 322 5.16 -12.37 -14.70
CA ASP A 322 4.91 -11.82 -16.03
C ASP A 322 5.73 -10.55 -16.20
N ILE A 323 6.61 -10.58 -17.21
CA ILE A 323 7.61 -9.55 -17.45
C ILE A 323 7.12 -8.41 -18.35
N ASP A 324 5.93 -8.56 -18.93
CA ASP A 324 5.35 -7.58 -19.85
C ASP A 324 4.53 -6.51 -19.10
N ALA A 325 4.02 -6.82 -17.90
CA ALA A 325 3.19 -5.88 -17.14
C ALA A 325 3.98 -5.12 -16.05
N TYR A 326 4.74 -4.12 -16.50
CA TYR A 326 5.39 -3.13 -15.63
C TYR A 326 5.18 -1.70 -16.17
N PRO A 327 4.85 -0.73 -15.31
CA PRO A 327 4.73 0.66 -15.72
C PRO A 327 6.06 1.39 -15.56
N SER A 328 6.36 2.32 -16.47
CA SER A 328 7.28 3.41 -16.13
C SER A 328 6.63 4.29 -15.06
N LEU A 329 7.43 4.86 -14.16
CA LEU A 329 6.94 5.69 -13.05
C LEU A 329 7.62 7.05 -13.04
N ARG A 330 6.81 8.11 -12.94
CA ARG A 330 7.26 9.48 -12.72
C ARG A 330 6.56 10.04 -11.48
N PHE A 331 7.31 10.27 -10.42
CA PHE A 331 6.83 10.88 -9.18
C PHE A 331 7.52 12.24 -8.99
N ILE A 332 6.83 13.32 -9.37
CA ILE A 332 7.45 14.63 -9.62
C ILE A 332 6.78 15.77 -8.83
N ASN A 333 7.55 16.62 -8.17
CA ASN A 333 7.03 17.82 -7.50
C ASN A 333 5.91 17.52 -6.48
N ASN A 334 6.04 16.42 -5.75
CA ASN A 334 5.08 16.03 -4.72
C ASN A 334 5.61 16.36 -3.32
N LYS A 335 4.67 16.45 -2.37
CA LYS A 335 4.96 16.56 -0.95
C LYS A 335 4.34 15.39 -0.20
N GLY A 336 4.99 14.95 0.87
CA GLY A 336 4.37 13.95 1.73
C GLY A 336 5.13 13.64 2.99
N GLY A 337 4.59 12.74 3.80
CA GLY A 337 5.19 12.30 5.05
C GLY A 337 4.18 12.16 6.18
N LYS A 338 4.66 12.15 7.43
CA LYS A 338 3.82 11.95 8.64
C LYS A 338 2.96 10.67 8.60
N ASN A 339 3.30 9.73 7.72
CA ASN A 339 2.57 8.50 7.52
C ASN A 339 3.32 7.35 8.19
N ARG A 340 2.55 6.39 8.73
CA ARG A 340 2.99 5.00 8.78
C ARG A 340 2.81 4.50 7.36
N ALA A 341 3.66 3.72 6.71
CA ALA A 341 4.93 3.17 7.16
C ALA A 341 6.09 3.80 6.35
N ARG A 342 6.33 3.34 5.12
CA ARG A 342 7.37 3.89 4.24
C ARG A 342 6.81 5.06 3.43
N GLY A 343 7.67 5.82 2.76
CA GLY A 343 7.25 6.78 1.74
C GLY A 343 6.84 6.04 0.47
N LEU A 344 7.82 5.70 -0.35
CA LEU A 344 7.61 5.03 -1.64
C LEU A 344 8.14 3.60 -1.57
N LEU A 345 7.30 2.59 -1.81
CA LEU A 345 7.72 1.20 -2.04
C LEU A 345 7.65 0.92 -3.54
N LEU A 346 8.80 0.71 -4.18
CA LEU A 346 8.90 0.80 -5.64
C LEU A 346 9.54 -0.44 -6.25
N THR A 347 8.77 -1.12 -7.11
CA THR A 347 9.26 -2.19 -7.98
C THR A 347 8.67 -2.07 -9.39
N SER A 348 9.55 -1.98 -10.37
CA SER A 348 9.16 -2.01 -11.78
C SER A 348 10.36 -2.34 -12.66
N ALA A 349 10.19 -3.25 -13.62
CA ALA A 349 11.21 -3.53 -14.63
C ALA A 349 11.40 -2.39 -15.66
N LYS A 350 10.58 -1.33 -15.58
CA LYS A 350 10.70 -0.12 -16.41
C LYS A 350 11.31 1.03 -15.61
N ASP A 351 11.58 2.13 -16.30
CA ASP A 351 12.23 3.29 -15.72
C ASP A 351 11.40 3.94 -14.62
N ILE A 352 12.06 4.27 -13.51
CA ILE A 352 11.49 4.99 -12.38
C ILE A 352 12.23 6.32 -12.21
N LEU A 353 11.49 7.43 -12.17
CA LEU A 353 12.00 8.77 -11.89
C LEU A 353 11.31 9.38 -10.66
N ILE A 354 12.09 9.66 -9.63
CA ILE A 354 11.67 10.36 -8.42
C ILE A 354 12.39 11.71 -8.37
N GLU A 355 11.68 12.79 -8.67
CA GLU A 355 12.29 14.10 -8.87
C GLU A 355 11.55 15.27 -8.21
N HIS A 356 12.29 16.21 -7.60
CA HIS A 356 11.75 17.44 -7.03
C HIS A 356 10.70 17.25 -5.92
N ASN A 357 10.79 16.17 -5.14
CA ASN A 357 9.83 15.89 -4.06
C ASN A 357 10.34 16.34 -2.70
N ASP A 358 9.43 16.75 -1.81
CA ASP A 358 9.68 17.00 -0.39
C ASP A 358 8.99 15.93 0.48
N LEU A 359 9.75 14.92 0.92
CA LEU A 359 9.22 13.74 1.60
C LEU A 359 9.77 13.60 3.03
N TYR A 360 8.87 13.73 4.01
CA TYR A 360 9.17 13.73 5.45
C TYR A 360 8.53 12.54 6.18
N CYS A 361 8.90 11.33 5.78
CA CYS A 361 8.27 10.08 6.21
C CYS A 361 8.70 9.64 7.63
N GLU A 362 7.89 8.78 8.25
CA GLU A 362 8.28 8.16 9.51
C GLU A 362 9.24 6.98 9.30
N GLY A 363 8.95 6.08 8.36
CA GLY A 363 9.83 4.97 7.96
C GLY A 363 10.82 5.34 6.85
N ALA A 364 11.33 4.34 6.13
CA ALA A 364 12.14 4.54 4.92
C ALA A 364 11.38 5.44 3.94
N THR A 365 12.01 6.52 3.50
CA THR A 365 11.39 7.47 2.57
C THR A 365 11.24 6.85 1.19
N ILE A 366 12.23 6.06 0.78
CA ILE A 366 12.18 5.26 -0.44
C ILE A 366 12.64 3.85 -0.06
N GLN A 367 11.83 2.86 -0.40
CA GLN A 367 12.16 1.45 -0.31
C GLN A 367 12.04 0.82 -1.70
N ILE A 368 13.09 0.12 -2.12
CA ILE A 368 13.11 -0.69 -3.33
C ILE A 368 13.31 -2.12 -2.84
N SER A 369 12.31 -2.96 -3.04
CA SER A 369 12.23 -4.31 -2.45
C SER A 369 11.78 -5.31 -3.49
N ALA A 370 11.55 -6.54 -3.08
CA ALA A 370 10.68 -7.54 -3.69
C ALA A 370 10.70 -8.73 -2.72
N ASP A 371 9.70 -9.59 -2.74
CA ASP A 371 9.76 -10.80 -1.93
C ASP A 371 8.97 -11.96 -2.56
N MET A 372 9.37 -13.19 -2.22
CA MET A 372 8.69 -14.44 -2.59
C MET A 372 8.31 -15.27 -1.35
N THR A 373 8.20 -14.63 -0.19
CA THR A 373 8.06 -15.31 1.10
C THR A 373 6.87 -14.79 1.90
N GLY A 374 6.53 -13.51 1.77
CA GLY A 374 5.47 -12.85 2.51
C GLY A 374 4.38 -12.27 1.61
N TRP A 375 4.67 -11.17 0.93
CA TRP A 375 3.72 -10.45 0.07
C TRP A 375 3.71 -10.97 -1.35
N TYR A 376 4.78 -11.61 -1.83
CA TYR A 376 4.87 -12.09 -3.22
C TYR A 376 4.69 -10.95 -4.23
N GLU A 377 5.29 -9.80 -3.92
CA GLU A 377 5.31 -8.61 -4.76
C GLU A 377 6.59 -8.63 -5.62
N SER A 378 6.40 -8.61 -6.93
CA SER A 378 7.47 -8.75 -7.93
C SER A 378 7.91 -7.42 -8.53
N GLY A 379 9.02 -7.45 -9.27
CA GLY A 379 9.50 -6.31 -10.06
C GLY A 379 10.96 -5.96 -9.79
N ALA A 380 11.88 -6.74 -10.34
CA ALA A 380 13.28 -6.37 -10.38
C ALA A 380 13.45 -5.01 -11.08
N THR A 381 13.85 -3.98 -10.34
CA THR A 381 14.14 -2.66 -10.91
C THR A 381 15.30 -2.69 -11.89
N ASN A 382 15.11 -2.05 -13.05
CA ASN A 382 16.12 -1.99 -14.11
C ASN A 382 16.87 -0.65 -14.15
N TYR A 383 16.16 0.46 -13.96
CA TYR A 383 16.74 1.80 -14.01
C TYR A 383 15.94 2.76 -13.13
N VAL A 384 16.58 3.31 -12.10
CA VAL A 384 15.95 4.19 -11.12
C VAL A 384 16.77 5.46 -10.97
N VAL A 385 16.13 6.62 -11.12
CA VAL A 385 16.76 7.92 -10.88
C VAL A 385 16.04 8.63 -9.75
N ILE A 386 16.77 8.90 -8.67
CA ILE A 386 16.31 9.65 -7.51
C ILE A 386 17.11 10.94 -7.48
N LYS A 387 16.50 12.06 -7.88
CA LYS A 387 17.23 13.33 -7.99
C LYS A 387 16.50 14.57 -7.54
N ASN A 388 17.25 15.55 -7.05
CA ASN A 388 16.72 16.87 -6.68
C ASN A 388 15.59 16.83 -5.63
N ASN A 389 15.57 15.82 -4.75
CA ASN A 389 14.56 15.69 -3.69
C ASN A 389 15.06 16.18 -2.33
N THR A 390 14.15 16.60 -1.46
CA THR A 390 14.38 16.74 -0.02
C THR A 390 13.79 15.53 0.71
N LEU A 391 14.65 14.71 1.32
CA LEU A 391 14.23 13.44 1.95
C LEU A 391 14.58 13.43 3.44
N SER A 392 13.65 12.97 4.27
CA SER A 392 13.88 12.73 5.69
C SER A 392 13.14 11.49 6.18
N ARG A 393 13.74 10.80 7.16
CA ARG A 393 13.18 9.69 7.92
C ARG A 393 13.26 10.00 9.41
N ARG A 394 12.21 9.69 10.17
CA ARG A 394 12.17 9.98 11.61
C ARG A 394 12.38 8.76 12.52
N ASN A 395 11.78 7.62 12.22
CA ASN A 395 11.86 6.42 13.05
C ASN A 395 12.92 5.50 12.50
N THR A 396 13.90 5.12 13.32
CA THR A 396 15.06 4.32 12.88
C THR A 396 14.90 2.83 13.19
N GLN A 397 14.02 2.50 14.13
CA GLN A 397 13.82 1.14 14.62
C GLN A 397 12.69 0.39 13.89
N THR A 398 11.87 1.09 13.12
CA THR A 398 10.68 0.52 12.46
C THR A 398 10.57 0.99 11.01
N TRP A 399 9.76 0.23 10.26
CA TRP A 399 9.28 0.55 8.91
C TRP A 399 10.39 0.89 7.92
N GLY A 400 11.40 0.02 7.85
CA GLY A 400 12.57 0.14 6.97
C GLY A 400 13.87 0.14 7.76
N LYS A 401 14.98 -0.08 7.06
CA LYS A 401 16.33 -0.12 7.64
C LYS A 401 17.13 1.17 7.39
N ALA A 402 16.79 1.90 6.33
CA ALA A 402 17.49 3.13 5.92
C ALA A 402 16.54 4.25 5.49
N LEU A 403 17.11 5.44 5.20
CA LEU A 403 16.36 6.54 4.56
C LEU A 403 15.94 6.14 3.14
N ILE A 404 16.90 5.60 2.39
CA ILE A 404 16.72 4.93 1.11
C ILE A 404 17.14 3.48 1.36
N ASP A 405 16.17 2.58 1.34
CA ASP A 405 16.30 1.17 1.76
C ASP A 405 16.16 0.27 0.53
N ILE A 406 17.26 -0.35 0.09
CA ILE A 406 17.26 -1.22 -1.08
C ILE A 406 17.54 -2.65 -0.59
N ASP A 407 16.46 -3.41 -0.50
CA ASP A 407 16.42 -4.72 0.15
C ASP A 407 15.44 -5.64 -0.59
N PRO A 408 15.84 -6.24 -1.72
CA PRO A 408 15.13 -7.41 -2.21
C PRO A 408 15.28 -8.47 -1.12
N ALA A 409 14.16 -8.95 -0.57
CA ALA A 409 14.09 -9.82 0.60
C ALA A 409 14.56 -11.26 0.29
N MET A 410 15.71 -11.38 -0.37
CA MET A 410 16.41 -12.61 -0.70
C MET A 410 16.91 -13.26 0.58
N GLU A 411 16.63 -14.54 0.72
CA GLU A 411 17.14 -15.32 1.84
C GLU A 411 18.60 -15.72 1.60
N VAL A 412 18.98 -15.94 0.34
CA VAL A 412 20.33 -16.33 -0.07
C VAL A 412 20.79 -15.48 -1.25
N PHE A 413 21.82 -14.67 -1.01
CA PHE A 413 22.43 -13.90 -2.09
C PHE A 413 23.22 -14.77 -3.06
N LYS A 414 22.88 -14.65 -4.34
CA LYS A 414 23.66 -15.23 -5.45
C LYS A 414 23.96 -14.25 -6.57
N SER A 415 23.09 -13.27 -6.77
CA SER A 415 23.21 -12.28 -7.83
C SER A 415 22.47 -11.02 -7.44
N TYR A 416 22.82 -9.92 -8.09
CA TYR A 416 22.12 -8.66 -7.97
C TYR A 416 20.72 -8.76 -8.56
N PHE A 417 19.72 -8.36 -7.78
CA PHE A 417 18.32 -8.40 -8.19
C PHE A 417 17.87 -7.08 -8.81
N HIS A 418 18.28 -5.94 -8.24
CA HIS A 418 18.03 -4.60 -8.75
C HIS A 418 19.22 -4.08 -9.55
N GLN A 419 18.99 -3.19 -10.52
CA GLN A 419 20.03 -2.66 -11.40
C GLN A 419 19.89 -1.14 -11.61
N ASN A 420 21.02 -0.49 -11.91
CA ASN A 420 21.16 0.90 -12.35
C ASN A 420 20.36 1.93 -11.52
N ILE A 421 20.72 2.07 -10.25
CA ILE A 421 20.11 3.06 -9.34
C ILE A 421 21.04 4.27 -9.24
N ILE A 422 20.55 5.44 -9.65
CA ILE A 422 21.26 6.73 -9.64
C ILE A 422 20.62 7.63 -8.59
N ILE A 423 21.43 8.09 -7.64
CA ILE A 423 21.00 9.00 -6.57
C ILE A 423 21.86 10.26 -6.64
N GLU A 424 21.30 11.37 -7.11
CA GLU A 424 22.07 12.59 -7.38
C GLU A 424 21.35 13.86 -6.89
N ASN A 425 22.11 14.84 -6.39
CA ASN A 425 21.60 16.16 -6.04
C ASN A 425 20.41 16.19 -5.05
N ASN A 426 20.30 15.19 -4.17
CA ASN A 426 19.26 15.15 -3.14
C ASN A 426 19.74 15.81 -1.85
N LYS A 427 18.84 16.54 -1.18
CA LYS A 427 19.05 17.05 0.18
C LYS A 427 18.51 16.04 1.19
N LEU A 428 19.42 15.38 1.90
CA LEU A 428 19.07 14.37 2.91
C LEU A 428 19.09 15.01 4.30
N LEU A 429 17.94 15.03 4.97
CA LEU A 429 17.77 15.57 6.31
C LEU A 429 17.79 14.44 7.34
N LEU A 430 18.96 14.22 7.94
CA LEU A 430 19.21 13.06 8.80
C LEU A 430 18.93 13.30 10.29
N GLY A 431 18.70 14.55 10.71
CA GLY A 431 18.59 14.89 12.13
C GLY A 431 19.84 14.45 12.90
N ASN A 432 19.65 13.69 13.99
CA ASN A 432 20.73 13.16 14.83
C ASN A 432 21.18 11.74 14.42
N PHE A 433 20.80 11.27 13.23
CA PHE A 433 21.03 9.89 12.80
C PHE A 433 22.14 9.81 11.73
N PRO A 434 22.91 8.71 11.66
CA PRO A 434 23.89 8.53 10.60
C PRO A 434 23.22 8.44 9.22
N LEU A 435 23.95 8.80 8.17
CA LEU A 435 23.52 8.56 6.79
C LEU A 435 23.48 7.05 6.55
N ASN A 436 22.28 6.47 6.61
CA ASN A 436 22.07 5.08 6.25
C ASN A 436 21.38 5.05 4.88
N ILE A 437 22.17 4.76 3.85
CA ILE A 437 21.66 4.11 2.64
C ILE A 437 22.01 2.64 2.83
N TRP A 438 21.00 1.78 2.95
CA TRP A 438 21.21 0.36 3.20
C TRP A 438 21.08 -0.38 1.88
N TRP A 439 22.19 -1.02 1.50
CA TRP A 439 22.30 -1.84 0.29
C TRP A 439 22.59 -3.25 0.77
N PHE A 440 21.62 -4.14 0.65
CA PHE A 440 21.88 -5.55 0.79
C PHE A 440 21.54 -6.18 -0.56
N HIS A 441 22.50 -6.90 -1.12
CA HIS A 441 22.28 -7.74 -2.29
C HIS A 441 21.91 -7.03 -3.61
N CYS A 442 22.37 -5.79 -3.76
CA CYS A 442 22.21 -4.93 -4.92
C CYS A 442 23.46 -4.83 -5.77
#